data_AF-A0A959XIV3-F1
#
_entry.id   AF-A0A959XIV3-F1
#
_cell.length_a   1.000
_cell.length_b   1.000
_cell.length_c   1.000
_cell.angle_alpha   90.00
_cell.angle_beta   90.00
_cell.angle_gamma   90.00
#
_symmetry.space_group_name_H-M   'P 1'
#
loop_
_entity.id
_entity.type
_entity.pdbx_description
1 polymer ?
#
loop_
_entity_poly.entity_id
_entity_poly.type
_entity_poly.pdbx_seq_one_letter_code
_entity_poly.pdbx_strand_id
1 'polypeptide(L)'
;MRAYTIGWTLAVALLSAGAGAAVLAASGWQTLAVTGACAVVLGVMVGVVWAEEAGRRMVVRCAAWSLVAALLVVGLPVLLGLWSLAALTALVATAPPFLAWGSESWREWRAGVRAGASPTEPARPSQRPEVGARPVPAVRPVEEAENEPIVLDVTALTDRELERRWHVTSARLRHPGTSADAAMTLVAERVLLLDEIERRNPEHFAAILERAIGLSDEREGGLGG
;
A
#
# COMPACT_ATOMS: atom_id res chain seq x y z
N MET A 1 6.50 -10.76 -14.34
CA MET A 1 5.32 -10.14 -13.69
C MET A 1 4.38 -9.45 -14.68
N ARG A 2 4.79 -8.41 -15.43
CA ARG A 2 3.87 -7.68 -16.34
C ARG A 2 3.15 -8.54 -17.37
N ALA A 3 3.85 -9.42 -18.08
CA ALA A 3 3.24 -10.32 -19.08
C ALA A 3 2.22 -11.28 -18.46
N TYR A 4 2.48 -11.76 -17.23
CA TYR A 4 1.56 -12.61 -16.49
C TYR A 4 0.27 -11.86 -16.11
N THR A 5 0.40 -10.63 -15.60
CA THR A 5 -0.76 -9.80 -15.26
C THR A 5 -1.62 -9.48 -16.48
N ILE A 6 -0.99 -9.19 -17.63
CA ILE A 6 -1.70 -8.97 -18.90
C ILE A 6 -2.41 -10.25 -19.34
N GLY A 7 -1.73 -11.40 -19.30
CA GLY A 7 -2.33 -12.69 -19.65
C GLY A 7 -3.52 -13.04 -18.75
N TRP A 8 -3.40 -12.82 -17.44
CA TRP A 8 -4.46 -13.09 -16.47
C TRP A 8 -5.67 -12.16 -16.68
N THR A 9 -5.45 -10.87 -16.89
CA THR A 9 -6.54 -9.91 -17.15
C THR A 9 -7.28 -10.22 -18.46
N LEU A 10 -6.56 -10.63 -19.51
CA LEU A 10 -7.18 -11.11 -20.76
C LEU A 10 -8.02 -12.37 -20.54
N ALA A 11 -7.51 -13.34 -19.77
CA ALA A 11 -8.26 -14.56 -19.46
C ALA A 11 -9.56 -14.26 -18.70
N VAL A 12 -9.50 -13.37 -17.69
CA VAL A 12 -10.69 -12.94 -16.95
C VAL A 12 -11.68 -12.19 -17.84
N ALA A 13 -11.19 -11.31 -18.73
CA ALA A 13 -12.04 -10.60 -19.67
C ALA A 13 -12.77 -11.56 -20.64
N LEU A 14 -12.08 -12.57 -21.16
CA LEU A 14 -12.67 -13.59 -22.01
C LEU A 14 -13.70 -14.45 -21.25
N LEU A 15 -13.37 -14.88 -20.04
CA LEU A 15 -14.28 -15.67 -19.19
C LEU A 15 -15.55 -14.89 -18.85
N SER A 16 -15.41 -13.62 -18.46
CA SER A 16 -16.56 -12.76 -18.14
C SER A 16 -17.41 -12.44 -19.37
N ALA A 17 -16.81 -12.25 -20.55
CA ALA A 17 -17.54 -12.09 -21.79
C ALA A 17 -18.34 -13.36 -22.15
N GLY A 18 -17.72 -14.54 -22.03
CA GLY A 18 -18.39 -15.83 -22.24
C GLY A 18 -19.52 -16.09 -21.25
N ALA A 19 -19.28 -15.80 -19.96
CA ALA A 19 -20.28 -15.89 -18.90
C ALA A 19 -21.47 -14.95 -19.17
N GLY A 20 -21.20 -13.70 -19.56
CA GLY A 20 -22.23 -12.74 -19.96
C GLY A 20 -23.06 -13.22 -21.15
N ALA A 21 -22.42 -13.73 -22.20
CA ALA A 21 -23.12 -14.29 -23.36
C ALA A 21 -24.00 -15.49 -22.99
N ALA A 22 -23.55 -16.36 -22.08
CA ALA A 22 -24.33 -17.48 -21.59
C ALA A 22 -25.58 -17.04 -20.81
N VAL A 23 -25.45 -16.05 -19.93
CA VAL A 23 -26.60 -15.46 -19.21
C VAL A 23 -27.58 -14.81 -20.17
N LEU A 24 -27.08 -14.07 -21.18
CA LEU A 24 -27.93 -13.45 -22.19
C LEU A 24 -28.76 -14.49 -22.94
N ALA A 25 -28.14 -15.60 -23.33
CA ALA A 25 -28.79 -16.68 -24.06
C ALA A 25 -29.81 -17.45 -23.20
N ALA A 26 -29.49 -17.70 -21.93
CA ALA A 26 -30.34 -18.51 -21.04
C ALA A 26 -31.49 -17.72 -20.39
N SER A 27 -31.26 -16.45 -20.06
CA SER A 27 -32.14 -15.66 -19.18
C SER A 27 -32.55 -14.29 -19.74
N GLY A 28 -32.08 -13.95 -20.94
CA GLY A 28 -32.39 -12.69 -21.61
C GLY A 28 -31.60 -11.48 -21.07
N TRP A 29 -31.79 -10.34 -21.72
CA TRP A 29 -31.02 -9.12 -21.45
C TRP A 29 -31.40 -8.41 -20.15
N GLN A 30 -32.63 -8.62 -19.65
CA GLN A 30 -33.13 -7.97 -18.43
C GLN A 30 -32.34 -8.42 -17.19
N THR A 31 -32.08 -9.72 -17.06
CA THR A 31 -31.29 -10.28 -15.95
C THR A 31 -29.87 -9.71 -15.92
N LEU A 32 -29.25 -9.58 -17.10
CA LEU A 32 -27.92 -8.95 -17.24
C LEU A 32 -27.94 -7.48 -16.86
N ALA A 33 -28.95 -6.72 -17.32
CA ALA A 33 -29.05 -5.29 -17.04
C ALA A 33 -29.22 -5.03 -15.54
N VAL A 34 -30.13 -5.76 -14.87
CA VAL A 34 -30.38 -5.60 -13.43
C VAL A 34 -29.16 -6.02 -12.61
N THR A 35 -28.61 -7.20 -12.88
CA THR A 35 -27.44 -7.71 -12.15
C THR A 35 -26.22 -6.80 -12.35
N GLY A 36 -25.98 -6.37 -13.59
CA GLY A 36 -24.89 -5.47 -13.92
C GLY A 36 -25.04 -4.11 -13.24
N ALA A 37 -26.24 -3.51 -13.25
CA ALA A 37 -26.51 -2.25 -12.56
C ALA A 37 -26.26 -2.37 -11.05
N CYS A 38 -26.80 -3.40 -10.39
CA CYS A 38 -26.57 -3.65 -8.97
C CYS A 38 -25.07 -3.82 -8.65
N ALA A 39 -24.34 -4.57 -9.48
CA ALA A 39 -22.92 -4.80 -9.30
C ALA A 39 -22.07 -3.53 -9.47
N VAL A 40 -22.42 -2.68 -10.45
CA VAL A 40 -21.76 -1.38 -10.63
C VAL A 40 -22.03 -0.48 -9.44
N VAL A 41 -23.27 -0.39 -8.95
CA VAL A 41 -23.60 0.41 -7.77
C VAL A 41 -22.83 -0.06 -6.55
N LEU A 42 -22.76 -1.38 -6.31
CA LEU A 42 -21.95 -1.95 -5.22
C LEU A 42 -20.47 -1.63 -5.38
N GLY A 43 -19.92 -1.77 -6.59
CA GLY A 43 -18.52 -1.46 -6.88
C GLY A 43 -18.19 0.03 -6.74
N VAL A 44 -19.13 0.91 -7.07
CA VAL A 44 -19.00 2.35 -6.83
C VAL A 44 -19.03 2.65 -5.34
N MET A 45 -19.97 2.07 -4.57
CA MET A 45 -20.04 2.27 -3.12
C MET A 45 -18.75 1.81 -2.43
N VAL A 46 -18.26 0.62 -2.76
CA VAL A 46 -16.97 0.13 -2.27
C VAL A 46 -15.83 1.06 -2.70
N GLY A 47 -15.84 1.48 -3.97
CA GLY A 47 -14.85 2.40 -4.51
C GLY A 47 -14.81 3.75 -3.78
N VAL A 48 -15.98 4.31 -3.43
CA VAL A 48 -16.11 5.59 -2.72
C VAL A 48 -15.60 5.48 -1.29
N VAL A 49 -15.91 4.39 -0.58
CA VAL A 49 -15.38 4.13 0.78
C VAL A 49 -13.85 4.08 0.79
N TRP A 50 -13.24 3.66 -0.31
CA TRP A 50 -11.78 3.57 -0.48
C TRP A 50 -11.18 4.71 -1.32
N ALA A 51 -11.98 5.70 -1.71
CA ALA A 51 -11.55 6.75 -2.62
C ALA A 51 -10.73 7.85 -1.95
N GLU A 52 -10.78 7.96 -0.61
CA GLU A 52 -10.11 9.03 0.14
C GLU A 52 -8.60 9.06 -0.11
N GLU A 53 -7.91 7.90 -0.18
CA GLU A 53 -6.47 7.87 -0.51
C GLU A 53 -6.13 7.79 -2.01
N ALA A 54 -7.02 7.26 -2.86
CA ALA A 54 -6.63 6.77 -4.20
C ALA A 54 -7.27 7.53 -5.38
N GLY A 55 -8.21 8.44 -5.10
CA GLY A 55 -8.87 9.30 -6.08
C GLY A 55 -9.81 8.58 -7.05
N ARG A 56 -10.37 9.35 -8.00
CA ARG A 56 -11.46 8.93 -8.92
C ARG A 56 -11.16 7.67 -9.74
N ARG A 57 -9.88 7.39 -10.04
CA ARG A 57 -9.47 6.20 -10.83
C ARG A 57 -9.73 4.90 -10.06
N MET A 58 -9.68 4.92 -8.73
CA MET A 58 -9.96 3.75 -7.90
C MET A 58 -11.43 3.36 -7.97
N VAL A 59 -12.34 4.34 -7.89
CA VAL A 59 -13.79 4.12 -8.00
C VAL A 59 -14.15 3.43 -9.31
N VAL A 60 -13.61 3.90 -10.44
CA VAL A 60 -13.86 3.31 -11.76
C VAL A 60 -13.33 1.87 -11.84
N ARG A 61 -12.15 1.61 -11.26
CA ARG A 61 -11.59 0.26 -11.20
C ARG A 61 -12.44 -0.68 -10.35
N CYS A 62 -12.87 -0.24 -9.16
CA CYS A 62 -13.75 -1.03 -8.30
C CYS A 62 -15.07 -1.35 -9.00
N ALA A 63 -15.71 -0.36 -9.63
CA ALA A 63 -16.92 -0.56 -10.41
C ALA A 63 -16.74 -1.59 -11.54
N ALA A 64 -15.65 -1.48 -12.31
CA ALA A 64 -15.34 -2.41 -13.38
C ALA A 64 -15.10 -3.83 -12.87
N TRP A 65 -14.33 -3.99 -11.80
CA TRP A 65 -14.04 -5.31 -11.20
C TRP A 65 -15.27 -5.94 -10.55
N SER A 66 -16.15 -5.16 -9.92
CA SER A 66 -17.41 -5.64 -9.38
C SER A 66 -18.36 -6.14 -10.48
N LEU A 67 -18.41 -5.43 -11.61
CA LEU A 67 -19.19 -5.89 -12.77
C LEU A 67 -18.66 -7.23 -13.32
N VAL A 68 -17.34 -7.35 -13.47
CA VAL A 68 -16.68 -8.60 -13.90
C VAL A 68 -16.99 -9.73 -12.93
N ALA A 69 -16.87 -9.49 -11.61
CA ALA A 69 -17.17 -10.48 -10.58
C ALA A 69 -18.64 -10.93 -10.64
N ALA A 70 -19.58 -10.01 -10.82
CA ALA A 70 -21.00 -10.35 -10.93
C ALA A 70 -21.32 -11.18 -12.17
N LEU A 71 -20.73 -10.83 -13.34
CA LEU A 71 -20.87 -11.62 -14.56
C LEU A 71 -20.34 -13.04 -14.38
N LEU A 72 -19.20 -13.18 -13.70
CA LEU A 72 -18.64 -14.49 -13.38
C LEU A 72 -19.54 -15.27 -12.44
N VAL A 73 -19.99 -14.69 -11.32
CA VAL A 73 -20.84 -15.37 -10.33
C VAL A 73 -22.17 -15.83 -10.92
N VAL A 74 -22.80 -15.03 -11.79
CA VAL A 74 -24.10 -15.38 -12.38
C VAL A 74 -23.94 -16.27 -13.61
N GLY A 75 -22.92 -16.06 -14.44
CA GLY A 75 -22.78 -16.78 -15.71
C GLY A 75 -21.96 -18.07 -15.66
N LEU A 76 -21.00 -18.22 -14.74
CA LEU A 76 -20.27 -19.48 -14.60
C LEU A 76 -21.15 -20.67 -14.22
N PRO A 77 -22.15 -20.55 -13.33
CA PRO A 77 -23.06 -21.65 -13.05
C PRO A 77 -23.84 -22.10 -14.29
N VAL A 78 -24.17 -21.19 -15.20
CA VAL A 78 -24.85 -21.52 -16.47
C VAL A 78 -23.93 -22.33 -17.39
N LEU A 79 -22.64 -22.00 -17.42
CA LEU A 79 -21.65 -22.66 -18.30
C LEU A 79 -21.11 -23.99 -17.73
N LEU A 80 -20.81 -24.02 -16.43
CA LEU A 80 -20.05 -25.08 -15.78
C LEU A 80 -20.86 -25.88 -14.75
N GLY A 81 -22.08 -25.43 -14.42
CA GLY A 81 -22.91 -26.05 -13.39
C GLY A 81 -22.19 -26.10 -12.04
N LEU A 82 -22.08 -27.31 -11.49
CA LEU A 82 -21.44 -27.58 -10.19
C LEU A 82 -19.95 -27.20 -10.15
N TRP A 83 -19.27 -27.18 -11.31
CA TRP A 83 -17.84 -26.86 -11.39
C TRP A 83 -17.54 -25.36 -11.30
N SER A 84 -18.56 -24.50 -11.29
CA SER A 84 -18.42 -23.05 -11.15
C SER A 84 -17.64 -22.64 -9.90
N LEU A 85 -17.88 -23.30 -8.75
CA LEU A 85 -17.15 -23.04 -7.50
C LEU A 85 -15.66 -23.39 -7.60
N ALA A 86 -15.32 -24.51 -8.24
CA ALA A 86 -13.93 -24.91 -8.43
C ALA A 86 -13.20 -23.92 -9.36
N ALA A 87 -13.85 -23.49 -10.44
CA ALA A 87 -13.31 -22.51 -11.37
C ALA A 87 -13.10 -21.13 -10.71
N LEU A 88 -14.08 -20.66 -9.91
CA LEU A 88 -13.94 -19.40 -9.16
C LEU A 88 -12.81 -19.48 -8.14
N THR A 89 -12.70 -20.58 -7.40
CA THR A 89 -11.62 -20.79 -6.43
C THR A 89 -10.25 -20.78 -7.12
N ALA A 90 -10.11 -21.45 -8.26
CA ALA A 90 -8.88 -21.43 -9.05
C ALA A 90 -8.55 -20.03 -9.58
N LEU A 91 -9.56 -19.27 -10.00
CA LEU A 91 -9.38 -17.90 -10.48
C LEU A 91 -8.87 -16.97 -9.36
N VAL A 92 -9.44 -17.09 -8.16
CA VAL A 92 -9.01 -16.32 -6.98
C VAL A 92 -7.61 -16.73 -6.54
N ALA A 93 -7.31 -18.03 -6.48
CA ALA A 93 -6.01 -18.55 -6.09
C ALA A 93 -4.89 -18.13 -7.07
N THR A 94 -5.22 -17.88 -8.34
CA THR A 94 -4.28 -17.41 -9.36
C THR A 94 -4.29 -15.89 -9.53
N ALA A 95 -5.05 -15.14 -8.73
CA ALA A 95 -5.09 -13.70 -8.86
C ALA A 95 -3.71 -13.07 -8.49
N PRO A 96 -3.20 -12.12 -9.28
CA PRO A 96 -1.94 -11.43 -9.00
C PRO A 96 -1.77 -10.87 -7.57
N PRO A 97 -2.78 -10.25 -6.92
CA PRO A 97 -2.62 -9.77 -5.55
C PRO A 97 -2.42 -10.90 -4.53
N PHE A 98 -3.08 -12.05 -4.71
CA PHE A 98 -2.89 -13.21 -3.83
C PHE A 98 -1.49 -13.82 -4.00
N LEU A 99 -0.97 -13.85 -5.22
CA LEU A 99 0.40 -14.30 -5.47
C LEU A 99 1.44 -13.32 -4.91
N ALA A 100 1.17 -12.01 -4.99
CA ALA A 100 2.02 -11.00 -4.39
C ALA A 100 2.06 -11.13 -2.86
N TRP A 101 0.89 -11.22 -2.22
CA TRP A 101 0.76 -11.37 -0.78
C TRP A 101 1.34 -12.69 -0.26
N GLY A 102 1.14 -13.79 -0.98
CA GLY A 102 1.77 -15.07 -0.71
C GLY A 102 3.30 -15.01 -0.79
N SER A 103 3.85 -14.20 -1.71
CA SER A 103 5.31 -14.05 -1.83
C SER A 103 5.95 -13.18 -0.74
N GLU A 104 5.18 -12.25 -0.17
CA GLU A 104 5.62 -11.36 0.93
C GLU A 104 5.55 -12.09 2.26
N SER A 105 4.39 -12.67 2.59
CA SER A 105 4.22 -13.53 3.78
C SER A 105 5.23 -14.69 3.81
N TRP A 106 5.53 -15.30 2.65
CA TRP A 106 6.55 -16.36 2.56
C TRP A 106 7.99 -15.85 2.77
N ARG A 107 8.27 -14.58 2.44
CA ARG A 107 9.56 -13.94 2.70
C ARG A 107 9.70 -13.61 4.18
N GLU A 108 8.66 -13.06 4.80
CA GLU A 108 8.61 -12.76 6.23
C GLU A 108 8.78 -14.03 7.07
N TRP A 109 8.05 -15.10 6.72
CA TRP A 109 8.18 -16.39 7.40
C TRP A 109 9.60 -16.95 7.30
N ARG A 110 10.22 -16.92 6.10
CA ARG A 110 11.61 -17.37 5.93
C ARG A 110 12.63 -16.49 6.66
N ALA A 111 12.37 -15.19 6.80
CA ALA A 111 13.21 -14.29 7.57
C ALA A 111 13.14 -14.60 9.07
N GLY A 112 11.94 -14.84 9.60
CA GLY A 112 11.73 -15.26 10.99
C GLY A 112 12.38 -16.62 11.32
N VAL A 113 12.29 -17.60 10.42
CA VAL A 113 12.93 -18.92 10.60
C VAL A 113 14.46 -18.82 10.62
N ARG A 114 15.08 -17.93 9.81
CA ARG A 114 16.54 -17.71 9.87
C ARG A 114 16.97 -16.94 11.11
N ALA A 115 16.18 -15.97 11.56
CA ALA A 115 16.48 -15.24 12.79
C ALA A 115 16.50 -16.19 14.00
N GLY A 116 15.56 -17.14 14.07
CA GLY A 116 15.51 -18.17 15.11
C GLY A 116 16.58 -19.27 15.00
N ALA A 117 17.23 -19.41 13.84
CA ALA A 117 18.30 -20.38 13.60
C ALA A 117 19.70 -19.77 13.75
N SER A 118 19.83 -18.54 14.26
CA SER A 118 21.13 -18.00 14.65
C SER A 118 21.69 -18.89 15.76
N PRO A 119 22.79 -19.64 15.50
CA PRO A 119 23.44 -20.41 16.54
C PRO A 119 23.86 -19.41 17.60
N THR A 120 23.46 -19.64 18.85
CA THR A 120 23.93 -18.89 20.01
C THR A 120 25.45 -18.80 19.93
N GLU A 121 25.98 -17.68 19.44
CA GLU A 121 27.40 -17.47 19.27
C GLU A 121 28.01 -17.53 20.68
N PRO A 122 28.88 -18.52 20.98
CA PRO A 122 29.43 -18.65 22.31
C PRO A 122 30.23 -17.39 22.62
N ALA A 123 29.85 -16.75 23.73
CA ALA A 123 30.39 -15.49 24.22
C ALA A 123 31.91 -15.39 23.99
N ARG A 124 32.30 -14.52 23.05
CA ARG A 124 33.72 -14.15 22.86
C ARG A 124 34.21 -13.46 24.14
N PRO A 125 35.32 -13.91 24.74
CA PRO A 125 35.87 -13.25 25.91
C PRO A 125 36.35 -11.84 25.53
N SER A 126 35.90 -10.88 26.34
CA SER A 126 36.22 -9.45 26.31
C SER A 126 37.72 -9.20 26.16
N GLN A 127 38.14 -8.69 25.00
CA GLN A 127 39.45 -8.08 24.84
C GLN A 127 39.36 -6.61 25.25
N ARG A 128 40.02 -6.33 26.37
CA ARG A 128 40.22 -5.02 26.97
C ARG A 128 41.25 -4.22 26.15
N PRO A 129 40.94 -3.04 25.59
CA PRO A 129 41.96 -2.18 25.02
C PRO A 129 42.63 -1.37 26.14
N GLU A 130 43.96 -1.39 26.14
CA GLU A 130 44.80 -0.53 26.97
C GLU A 130 44.71 0.95 26.58
N VAL A 131 44.93 1.76 27.60
CA VAL A 131 44.96 3.21 27.69
C VAL A 131 46.03 3.83 26.78
N GLY A 132 45.72 4.94 26.09
CA GLY A 132 46.78 5.75 25.47
C GLY A 132 46.36 6.97 24.63
N ALA A 133 46.22 8.12 25.31
CA ALA A 133 46.62 9.47 24.86
C ALA A 133 45.67 10.38 24.02
N ARG A 134 45.52 11.58 24.62
CA ARG A 134 45.21 12.94 24.10
C ARG A 134 43.76 13.40 23.94
N PRO A 135 43.38 14.57 24.53
CA PRO A 135 42.13 15.24 24.24
C PRO A 135 42.26 16.07 22.95
N VAL A 136 41.45 15.72 21.96
CA VAL A 136 41.18 16.52 20.76
C VAL A 136 39.78 17.15 20.95
N PRO A 137 39.58 18.45 20.65
CA PRO A 137 38.32 19.13 20.93
C PRO A 137 37.16 18.48 20.17
N ALA A 138 36.08 18.26 20.91
CA ALA A 138 34.87 17.55 20.49
C ALA A 138 34.20 18.21 19.28
N VAL A 139 34.39 17.62 18.09
CA VAL A 139 33.41 17.71 17.01
C VAL A 139 32.33 16.70 17.36
N ARG A 140 31.13 17.20 17.69
CA ARG A 140 29.95 16.36 17.98
C ARG A 140 29.70 15.42 16.79
N PRO A 141 29.76 14.09 16.96
CA PRO A 141 29.30 13.17 15.94
C PRO A 141 27.77 13.24 15.85
N VAL A 142 27.27 13.26 14.63
CA VAL A 142 25.83 13.29 14.24
C VAL A 142 25.17 11.91 14.49
N GLU A 143 25.75 11.05 15.33
CA GLU A 143 25.29 9.66 15.54
C GLU A 143 24.22 9.51 16.63
N GLU A 144 23.86 10.58 17.35
CA GLU A 144 22.92 10.51 18.48
C GLU A 144 21.46 10.82 18.09
N ALA A 145 21.06 10.55 16.85
CA ALA A 145 19.69 10.72 16.37
C ALA A 145 18.98 9.39 16.02
N GLU A 146 19.61 8.23 16.19
CA GLU A 146 19.03 6.95 15.77
C GLU A 146 17.94 6.40 16.73
N ASN A 147 17.69 7.03 17.87
CA ASN A 147 16.78 6.50 18.90
C ASN A 147 15.92 7.57 19.59
N GLU A 148 15.45 8.59 18.86
CA GLU A 148 14.31 9.36 19.39
C GLU A 148 13.07 8.46 19.35
N PRO A 149 12.47 8.11 20.51
CA PRO A 149 11.27 7.30 20.54
C PRO A 149 10.16 8.01 19.76
N ILE A 150 9.43 7.22 18.98
CA ILE A 150 8.20 7.63 18.31
C ILE A 150 7.29 8.17 19.40
N VAL A 151 7.02 9.47 19.39
CA VAL A 151 6.10 10.09 20.35
C VAL A 151 4.71 9.79 19.83
N LEU A 152 4.08 8.80 20.44
CA LEU A 152 2.69 8.41 20.18
C LEU A 152 1.70 9.53 20.52
N ASP A 153 2.10 10.53 21.32
CA ASP A 153 1.24 11.64 21.72
C ASP A 153 1.62 12.95 21.00
N VAL A 154 1.16 13.06 19.76
CA VAL A 154 1.39 14.25 18.92
C VAL A 154 0.64 15.48 19.47
N THR A 155 -0.40 15.28 20.27
CA THR A 155 -1.22 16.36 20.84
C THR A 155 -0.49 17.18 21.90
N ALA A 156 0.53 16.60 22.54
CA ALA A 156 1.35 17.27 23.54
C ALA A 156 2.48 18.14 22.93
N LEU A 157 2.73 18.04 21.62
CA LEU A 157 3.82 18.77 20.96
C LEU A 157 3.46 20.25 20.81
N THR A 158 4.43 21.13 21.03
CA THR A 158 4.32 22.56 20.70
C THR A 158 4.43 22.78 19.19
N ASP A 159 3.95 23.92 18.68
CA ASP A 159 3.97 24.19 17.23
C ASP A 159 5.38 24.15 16.62
N ARG A 160 6.39 24.62 17.39
CA ARG A 160 7.81 24.53 16.98
C ARG A 160 8.31 23.09 16.94
N GLU A 161 7.85 22.24 17.85
CA GLU A 161 8.22 20.83 17.88
C GLU A 161 7.53 20.07 16.74
N LEU A 162 6.27 20.39 16.44
CA LEU A 162 5.55 19.86 15.27
C LEU A 162 6.30 20.17 13.97
N GLU A 163 6.70 21.43 13.76
CA GLU A 163 7.46 21.85 12.58
C GLU A 163 8.83 21.17 12.50
N ARG A 164 9.57 21.13 13.62
CA ARG A 164 10.87 20.43 13.69
C ARG A 164 10.72 18.95 13.32
N ARG A 165 9.70 18.28 13.86
CA ARG A 165 9.45 16.85 13.65
C ARG A 165 8.96 16.55 12.23
N TRP A 166 8.17 17.45 11.65
CA TRP A 166 7.79 17.40 10.24
C TRP A 166 9.01 17.45 9.30
N HIS A 167 9.97 18.33 9.59
CA HIS A 167 11.21 18.42 8.80
C HIS A 167 12.09 17.17 8.95
N VAL A 168 12.24 16.65 10.18
CA VAL A 168 13.05 15.45 10.46
C VAL A 168 12.47 14.22 9.77
N THR A 169 11.17 13.97 9.90
CA THR A 169 10.50 12.83 9.25
C THR A 169 10.54 12.94 7.72
N SER A 170 10.37 14.14 7.17
CA SER A 170 10.51 14.39 5.73
C SER A 170 11.92 14.11 5.20
N ALA A 171 12.95 14.51 5.95
CA ALA A 171 14.34 14.24 5.58
C ALA A 171 14.65 12.73 5.64
N ARG A 172 14.19 12.03 6.68
CA ARG A 172 14.38 10.58 6.82
C ARG A 172 13.69 9.78 5.72
N LEU A 173 12.46 10.13 5.34
CA LEU A 173 11.76 9.46 4.24
C LEU A 173 12.47 9.62 2.89
N ARG A 174 13.21 10.71 2.68
CA ARG A 174 14.00 10.95 1.46
C ARG A 174 15.39 10.29 1.49
N HIS A 175 15.81 9.78 2.65
CA HIS A 175 17.13 9.20 2.80
C HIS A 175 17.18 7.81 2.15
N PRO A 176 18.15 7.53 1.25
CA PRO A 176 18.19 6.29 0.47
C PRO A 176 18.48 5.03 1.32
N GLY A 177 18.98 5.21 2.55
CA GLY A 177 19.23 4.13 3.51
C GLY A 177 18.04 3.74 4.39
N THR A 178 16.88 4.37 4.22
CA THR A 178 15.70 4.11 5.08
C THR A 178 15.07 2.76 4.70
N SER A 179 15.00 1.85 5.66
CA SER A 179 14.35 0.55 5.46
C SER A 179 12.84 0.72 5.20
N ALA A 180 12.22 -0.24 4.52
CA ALA A 180 10.78 -0.19 4.23
C ALA A 180 9.93 -0.13 5.51
N ASP A 181 10.32 -0.86 6.55
CA ASP A 181 9.65 -0.88 7.85
C ASP A 181 9.75 0.48 8.59
N ALA A 182 10.96 1.08 8.56
CA ALA A 182 11.17 2.42 9.08
C ALA A 182 10.39 3.48 8.28
N ALA A 183 10.31 3.32 6.95
CA ALA A 183 9.53 4.21 6.10
C ALA A 183 8.03 4.14 6.42
N MET A 184 7.46 2.94 6.61
CA MET A 184 6.06 2.77 7.01
C MET A 184 5.77 3.42 8.36
N THR A 185 6.68 3.26 9.32
CA THR A 185 6.57 3.89 10.64
C THR A 185 6.59 5.42 10.57
N LEU A 186 7.50 5.98 9.75
CA LEU A 186 7.59 7.42 9.53
C LEU A 186 6.38 7.98 8.77
N VAL A 187 5.76 7.18 7.88
CA VAL A 187 4.50 7.55 7.20
C VAL A 187 3.35 7.60 8.21
N ALA A 188 3.23 6.60 9.09
CA ALA A 188 2.21 6.60 10.14
C ALA A 188 2.34 7.82 11.08
N GLU A 189 3.56 8.15 11.48
CA GLU A 189 3.85 9.36 12.28
C GLU A 189 3.49 10.64 11.53
N ARG A 190 3.72 10.71 10.21
CA ARG A 190 3.33 11.87 9.39
C ARG A 190 1.82 12.06 9.28
N VAL A 191 1.04 11.00 9.25
CA VAL A 191 -0.42 11.11 9.23
C VAL A 191 -0.91 11.79 10.52
N LEU A 192 -0.38 11.36 11.68
CA LEU A 192 -0.72 11.97 12.96
C LEU A 192 -0.26 13.44 13.06
N LEU A 193 0.93 13.77 12.52
CA LEU A 193 1.41 15.14 12.46
C LEU A 193 0.53 16.04 11.57
N LEU A 194 0.08 15.51 10.44
CA LEU A 194 -0.80 16.26 9.53
C LEU A 194 -2.17 16.53 10.15
N ASP A 195 -2.76 15.52 10.78
CA ASP A 195 -4.03 15.64 11.50
C ASP A 195 -3.95 16.73 12.59
N GLU A 196 -2.87 16.73 13.39
CA GLU A 196 -2.69 17.73 14.44
C GLU A 196 -2.41 19.14 13.89
N ILE A 197 -1.67 19.26 12.77
CA ILE A 197 -1.44 20.55 12.09
C ILE A 197 -2.76 21.09 11.51
N GLU A 198 -3.57 20.26 10.87
CA GLU A 198 -4.90 20.62 10.36
C GLU A 198 -5.82 21.10 11.49
N ARG A 199 -5.83 20.37 12.61
CA ARG A 199 -6.64 20.70 13.79
C ARG A 199 -6.29 22.06 14.39
N ARG A 200 -5.00 22.42 14.43
CA ARG A 200 -4.53 23.68 15.04
C ARG A 200 -4.55 24.86 14.08
N ASN A 201 -4.19 24.65 12.82
CA ASN A 201 -4.04 25.72 11.83
C ASN A 201 -4.38 25.23 10.41
N PRO A 202 -5.67 25.29 10.01
CA PRO A 202 -6.11 24.79 8.72
C PRO A 202 -5.54 25.58 7.52
N GLU A 203 -5.24 26.87 7.70
CA GLU A 203 -4.62 27.69 6.66
C GLU A 203 -3.16 27.27 6.39
N HIS A 204 -2.41 26.97 7.45
CA HIS A 204 -1.04 26.47 7.32
C HIS A 204 -1.01 25.07 6.69
N PHE A 205 -1.97 24.22 7.04
CA PHE A 205 -2.14 22.91 6.40
C PHE A 205 -2.40 23.02 4.90
N ALA A 206 -3.30 23.92 4.47
CA ALA A 206 -3.56 24.18 3.06
C ALA A 206 -2.29 24.62 2.30
N ALA A 207 -1.48 25.50 2.90
CA ALA A 207 -0.21 25.94 2.31
C ALA A 207 0.82 24.78 2.17
N ILE A 208 0.85 23.84 3.12
CA ILE A 208 1.70 22.65 3.03
C ILE A 208 1.25 21.74 1.87
N LEU A 209 -0.06 21.53 1.71
CA LEU A 209 -0.63 20.73 0.62
C LEU A 209 -0.38 21.37 -0.74
N GLU A 210 -0.63 22.67 -0.89
CA GLU A 210 -0.36 23.39 -2.14
C GLU A 210 1.10 23.25 -2.57
N ARG A 211 2.04 23.35 -1.63
CA ARG A 211 3.47 23.16 -1.92
C ARG A 211 3.80 21.72 -2.32
N ALA A 212 3.18 20.73 -1.68
CA ALA A 212 3.42 19.32 -1.99
C ALA A 212 2.83 18.91 -3.36
N ILE A 213 1.64 19.42 -3.68
CA ILE A 213 0.95 19.18 -4.95
C ILE A 213 1.66 19.94 -6.08
N GLY A 214 2.02 21.21 -5.89
CA GLY A 214 2.75 22.00 -6.88
C GLY A 214 4.13 21.42 -7.24
N LEU A 215 4.85 20.83 -6.27
CA LEU A 215 6.10 20.10 -6.53
C LEU A 215 5.91 18.78 -7.30
N SER A 216 4.69 18.22 -7.30
CA SER A 216 4.38 17.00 -8.04
C SER A 216 4.11 17.31 -9.53
N ASP A 217 3.44 18.42 -9.83
CA ASP A 217 3.18 18.88 -11.20
C ASP A 217 4.47 19.28 -11.95
N GLU A 218 5.42 19.96 -11.30
CA GLU A 218 6.70 20.31 -11.92
C GLU A 218 7.58 19.07 -12.23
N ARG A 219 7.42 17.99 -11.45
CA ARG A 219 8.19 16.76 -11.62
C ARG A 219 7.65 15.88 -12.75
N GLU A 220 6.34 15.93 -13.02
CA GLU A 220 5.74 15.25 -14.18
C GLU A 220 5.94 16.02 -15.49
N GLY A 221 6.10 17.35 -15.45
CA GLY A 221 6.39 18.17 -16.62
C GLY A 221 7.84 18.12 -17.15
N GLY A 222 8.79 17.61 -16.36
CA GLY A 222 10.24 17.67 -16.66
C GLY A 222 10.83 16.49 -17.46
N LEU A 223 10.03 15.50 -17.89
CA LEU A 223 10.50 14.35 -18.68
C LEU A 223 10.09 14.39 -20.16
N GLY A 224 9.66 15.55 -20.65
CA GLY A 224 9.34 15.80 -22.06
C GLY A 224 10.20 16.90 -22.66
N GLY A 225 11.47 16.61 -22.93
CA GLY A 225 12.41 17.48 -23.63
C GLY A 225 13.49 16.67 -24.32
#